data_AF-A0A1W1HHV4-F1
#
_entry.id   AF-A0A1W1HHV4-F1
#
_cell.length_a   1.000
_cell.length_b   1.000
_cell.length_c   1.000
_cell.angle_alpha   90.00
_cell.angle_beta   90.00
_cell.angle_gamma   90.00
#
_symmetry.space_group_name_H-M   'P 1'
#
loop_
_entity.id
_entity.type
_entity.pdbx_description
1 polymer ?
#
loop_
_entity_poly.entity_id
_entity_poly.type
_entity_poly.pdbx_seq_one_letter_code
_entity_poly.pdbx_strand_id
1 'polypeptide(L)'
;MKNEHTEWQKSSFMLLLILFITISLTPTQAKAEPELSLSSLTVNAGEAFQIELSIDTDGQEISAISTDLKYDPAIIQITGAEPGPAADSSGKTVMSNEVESGTYRMLILSLSSNASVDDGIIAYITGTISSNAPGHISTIIQLPTVSDPDANRVIVQFDSAFITINGSDLPDEITVNSVLTEGASSMSVSAGSYIKAFGSQGANRLTIYSGGRVNCLNFIGANILDINEPSSNFTLHRSGAMVTLSSSSGTLIKIPATLTTQTLNFEESSFDLVIDSGNVMLGNQVIGLDQSYINTP
;
A
#
# COMPACT_ATOMS: atom_id res chain seq x y z
N MET A 1 102.45 20.41 9.26
CA MET A 1 101.91 19.60 10.38
C MET A 1 100.56 19.08 9.90
N LYS A 2 100.50 17.81 9.44
CA LYS A 2 99.96 16.63 10.18
C LYS A 2 98.51 16.86 10.66
N ASN A 3 97.49 16.06 10.40
CA ASN A 3 97.26 14.71 9.83
C ASN A 3 95.76 14.67 9.41
N GLU A 4 95.38 14.15 8.24
CA GLU A 4 94.83 12.80 7.98
C GLU A 4 93.66 12.32 8.88
N HIS A 5 92.48 12.09 8.27
CA HIS A 5 91.70 10.82 8.19
C HIS A 5 90.22 11.10 7.83
N THR A 6 89.68 10.74 6.65
CA THR A 6 89.14 9.44 6.17
C THR A 6 87.62 9.25 6.38
N GLU A 7 86.90 9.15 5.25
CA GLU A 7 85.62 8.47 4.90
C GLU A 7 84.38 8.49 5.81
N TRP A 8 83.18 8.66 5.23
CA TRP A 8 82.26 7.56 4.87
C TRP A 8 80.93 8.11 4.32
N GLN A 9 80.42 7.39 3.30
CA GLN A 9 79.21 7.63 2.52
C GLN A 9 77.93 7.84 3.36
N LYS A 10 77.05 8.77 2.96
CA LYS A 10 75.60 8.64 3.16
C LYS A 10 74.80 9.19 1.98
N SER A 11 74.40 8.25 1.12
CA SER A 11 73.11 8.14 0.43
C SER A 11 72.26 9.41 0.30
N SER A 12 72.18 9.94 -0.93
CA SER A 12 71.13 10.87 -1.35
C SER A 12 69.78 10.16 -1.37
N PHE A 13 69.01 10.30 -0.29
CA PHE A 13 67.62 9.84 -0.21
C PHE A 13 66.69 10.91 -0.78
N MET A 14 66.01 10.50 -1.85
CA MET A 14 64.91 11.12 -2.59
C MET A 14 63.75 11.53 -1.66
N LEU A 15 63.32 12.80 -1.69
CA LEU A 15 62.09 13.27 -1.03
C LEU A 15 61.02 13.50 -2.11
N LEU A 16 60.21 12.47 -2.35
CA LEU A 16 59.01 12.53 -3.19
C LEU A 16 57.84 13.03 -2.32
N LEU A 17 57.38 14.26 -2.55
CA LEU A 17 56.22 14.83 -1.86
C LEU A 17 54.93 14.23 -2.46
N ILE A 18 54.36 13.21 -1.83
CA ILE A 18 53.06 12.63 -2.21
C ILE A 18 51.95 13.46 -1.56
N LEU A 19 51.25 14.26 -2.36
CA LEU A 19 50.03 14.96 -1.97
C LEU A 19 48.88 13.94 -1.90
N PHE A 20 48.55 13.46 -0.71
CA PHE A 20 47.34 12.66 -0.47
C PHE A 20 46.11 13.58 -0.49
N ILE A 21 45.40 13.64 -1.63
CA ILE A 21 44.05 14.19 -1.70
C ILE A 21 43.10 13.14 -1.12
N THR A 22 42.71 13.30 0.13
CA THR A 22 41.61 12.54 0.73
C THR A 22 40.30 13.04 0.13
N ILE A 23 39.74 12.30 -0.82
CA ILE A 23 38.37 12.46 -1.27
C ILE A 23 37.49 11.88 -0.16
N SER A 24 37.05 12.73 0.77
CA SER A 24 35.98 12.39 1.71
C SER A 24 34.67 12.26 0.94
N LEU A 25 34.28 11.03 0.62
CA LEU A 25 32.92 10.69 0.24
C LEU A 25 32.02 10.99 1.44
N THR A 26 31.39 12.17 1.46
CA THR A 26 30.31 12.42 2.41
C THR A 26 29.14 11.53 1.98
N PRO A 27 28.67 10.60 2.81
CA PRO A 27 27.43 9.89 2.50
C PRO A 27 26.34 10.93 2.29
N THR A 28 25.63 10.85 1.17
CA THR A 28 24.41 11.62 0.96
C THR A 28 23.42 11.14 2.01
N GLN A 29 23.28 11.89 3.10
CA GLN A 29 22.28 11.60 4.12
C GLN A 29 20.91 11.73 3.43
N ALA A 30 20.09 10.69 3.52
CA ALA A 30 18.72 10.75 3.01
C ALA A 30 18.06 11.99 3.64
N LYS A 31 17.39 12.78 2.80
CA LYS A 31 16.65 13.93 3.28
C LYS A 31 15.55 13.38 4.20
N ALA A 32 15.53 13.90 5.42
CA ALA A 32 14.41 13.83 6.34
C ALA A 32 13.08 14.11 5.60
N GLU A 33 12.15 13.16 5.61
CA GLU A 33 10.85 13.25 4.94
C GLU A 33 9.73 13.06 5.98
N PRO A 34 8.76 13.98 6.06
CA PRO A 34 7.65 13.84 7.00
C PRO A 34 6.85 12.56 6.75
N GLU A 35 6.24 12.02 7.79
CA GLU A 35 5.48 10.78 7.77
C GLU A 35 4.05 11.01 8.27
N LEU A 36 3.08 10.43 7.56
CA LEU A 36 1.69 10.31 8.02
C LEU A 36 1.38 8.84 8.31
N SER A 37 0.89 8.55 9.52
CA SER A 37 0.59 7.18 9.92
C SER A 37 -0.80 7.04 10.50
N LEU A 38 -1.46 5.93 10.18
CA LEU A 38 -2.72 5.51 10.78
C LEU A 38 -2.49 4.39 11.78
N SER A 39 -3.07 4.49 12.98
CA SER A 39 -2.99 3.43 13.97
C SER A 39 -3.75 2.16 13.52
N SER A 40 -3.18 0.99 13.75
CA SER A 40 -3.85 -0.31 13.55
C SER A 40 -4.48 -0.83 14.85
N LEU A 41 -5.56 -1.61 14.75
CA LEU A 41 -6.29 -2.11 15.94
C LEU A 41 -6.98 -3.46 15.71
N THR A 42 -7.46 -4.07 16.79
CA THR A 42 -8.31 -5.28 16.77
C THR A 42 -9.69 -4.96 17.33
N VAL A 43 -10.75 -5.23 16.57
CA VAL A 43 -12.15 -4.91 16.94
C VAL A 43 -13.07 -6.08 16.60
N ASN A 44 -14.12 -6.30 17.39
CA ASN A 44 -15.10 -7.35 17.10
C ASN A 44 -16.12 -6.88 16.04
N ALA A 45 -16.66 -7.82 15.26
CA ALA A 45 -17.76 -7.52 14.34
C ALA A 45 -18.95 -6.87 15.10
N GLY A 46 -19.50 -5.78 14.56
CA GLY A 46 -20.60 -5.03 15.15
C GLY A 46 -20.19 -3.94 16.14
N GLU A 47 -18.90 -3.81 16.48
CA GLU A 47 -18.41 -2.78 17.40
C GLU A 47 -17.97 -1.51 16.68
N ALA A 48 -17.96 -0.40 17.43
CA ALA A 48 -17.37 0.85 17.00
C ALA A 48 -15.85 0.83 17.20
N PHE A 49 -15.13 1.63 16.42
CA PHE A 49 -13.70 1.81 16.52
C PHE A 49 -13.30 3.28 16.43
N GLN A 50 -12.09 3.58 16.89
CA GLN A 50 -11.42 4.86 16.69
C GLN A 50 -9.96 4.58 16.32
N ILE A 51 -9.50 5.12 15.19
CA ILE A 51 -8.08 5.12 14.80
C ILE A 51 -7.52 6.54 14.85
N GLU A 52 -6.22 6.64 15.08
CA GLU A 52 -5.49 7.89 15.16
C GLU A 52 -4.76 8.12 13.83
N LEU A 53 -4.88 9.33 13.28
CA LEU A 53 -4.01 9.82 12.22
C LEU A 53 -2.95 10.72 12.88
N SER A 54 -1.68 10.33 12.75
CA SER A 54 -0.54 11.05 13.31
C SER A 54 0.37 11.60 12.22
N ILE A 55 1.11 12.67 12.55
CA ILE A 55 2.16 13.22 11.71
C ILE A 55 3.48 13.29 12.46
N ASP A 56 4.57 12.90 11.80
CA ASP A 56 5.93 13.28 12.14
C ASP A 56 6.39 14.28 11.07
N THR A 57 6.64 15.53 11.45
CA THR A 57 7.01 16.59 10.51
C THR A 57 8.44 16.49 10.04
N ASP A 58 9.30 15.75 10.75
CA ASP A 58 10.75 15.70 10.53
C ASP A 58 11.37 17.11 10.38
N GLY A 59 10.82 18.07 11.14
CA GLY A 59 11.21 19.48 11.14
C GLY A 59 10.78 20.31 9.92
N GLN A 60 9.96 19.76 9.01
CA GLN A 60 9.36 20.52 7.91
C GLN A 60 8.15 21.32 8.39
N GLU A 61 7.93 22.49 7.80
CA GLU A 61 6.70 23.26 8.04
C GLU A 61 5.53 22.67 7.24
N ILE A 62 4.49 22.22 7.95
CA ILE A 62 3.29 21.62 7.34
C ILE A 62 2.06 22.41 7.78
N SER A 63 1.35 23.02 6.84
CA SER A 63 0.22 23.92 7.14
C SER A 63 -1.16 23.35 6.78
N ALA A 64 -1.23 22.41 5.84
CA ALA A 64 -2.48 21.78 5.44
C ALA A 64 -2.26 20.36 4.93
N ILE A 65 -3.24 19.50 5.22
CA ILE A 65 -3.24 18.08 4.86
C ILE A 65 -4.60 17.75 4.24
N SER A 66 -4.60 17.10 3.09
CA SER A 66 -5.77 16.42 2.54
C SER A 66 -5.45 14.94 2.42
N THR A 67 -6.37 14.08 2.82
CA THR A 67 -6.17 12.64 2.63
C THR A 67 -7.49 11.96 2.28
N ASP A 68 -7.42 11.04 1.33
CA ASP A 68 -8.47 10.06 1.09
C ASP A 68 -8.15 8.79 1.86
N LEU A 69 -9.16 8.23 2.52
CA LEU A 69 -9.13 6.92 3.16
C LEU A 69 -10.00 5.98 2.33
N LYS A 70 -9.39 4.94 1.76
CA LYS A 70 -10.10 3.89 1.03
C LYS A 70 -10.27 2.65 1.90
N TYR A 71 -11.47 2.08 1.93
CA TYR A 71 -11.83 0.93 2.77
C TYR A 71 -12.89 0.06 2.07
N ASP A 72 -13.16 -1.15 2.59
CA ASP A 72 -14.29 -1.98 2.15
C ASP A 72 -15.59 -1.50 2.82
N PRO A 73 -16.50 -0.81 2.10
CA PRO A 73 -17.71 -0.24 2.69
C PRO A 73 -18.75 -1.28 3.12
N ALA A 74 -18.59 -2.55 2.71
CA ALA A 74 -19.45 -3.63 3.21
C ALA A 74 -19.06 -4.06 4.64
N ILE A 75 -17.84 -3.72 5.07
CA ILE A 75 -17.26 -4.13 6.35
C ILE A 75 -17.08 -2.94 7.28
N ILE A 76 -16.53 -1.84 6.78
CA ILE A 76 -16.22 -0.64 7.56
C ILE A 76 -17.20 0.45 7.16
N GLN A 77 -17.74 1.15 8.15
CA GLN A 77 -18.46 2.40 7.95
C GLN A 77 -17.77 3.49 8.77
N ILE A 78 -17.06 4.40 8.10
CA ILE A 78 -16.48 5.58 8.76
C ILE A 78 -17.60 6.58 9.03
N THR A 79 -17.76 7.01 10.28
CA THR A 79 -18.86 7.87 10.73
C THR A 79 -18.45 9.31 10.97
N GLY A 80 -17.16 9.58 11.18
CA GLY A 80 -16.69 10.92 11.53
C GLY A 80 -15.18 11.01 11.65
N ALA A 81 -14.69 12.24 11.63
CA ALA A 81 -13.33 12.56 12.03
C ALA A 81 -13.33 13.86 12.84
N GLU A 82 -12.60 13.88 13.94
CA GLU A 82 -12.47 15.03 14.84
C GLU A 82 -11.00 15.47 14.91
N PRO A 83 -10.72 16.76 15.16
CA PRO A 83 -9.37 17.25 15.39
C PRO A 83 -8.64 16.48 16.50
N GLY A 84 -7.37 16.15 16.23
CA GLY A 84 -6.43 15.67 17.24
C GLY A 84 -5.69 16.84 17.93
N PRO A 85 -4.98 16.57 19.04
CA PRO A 85 -4.27 17.60 19.80
C PRO A 85 -3.29 18.48 18.99
N ALA A 86 -2.59 17.90 18.00
CA ALA A 86 -1.64 18.64 17.17
C ALA A 86 -2.35 19.59 16.18
N ALA A 87 -3.49 19.17 15.62
CA ALA A 87 -4.33 20.03 14.78
C ALA A 87 -4.99 21.15 15.61
N ASP A 88 -5.53 20.82 16.79
CA ASP A 88 -6.18 21.81 17.67
C ASP A 88 -5.21 22.88 18.16
N SER A 89 -4.01 22.49 18.61
CA SER A 89 -2.99 23.42 19.11
C SER A 89 -2.47 24.39 18.05
N SER A 90 -2.42 23.95 16.79
CA SER A 90 -2.07 24.77 15.62
C SER A 90 -3.28 25.52 15.01
N GLY A 91 -4.46 25.43 15.64
CA GLY A 91 -5.68 26.11 15.22
C GLY A 91 -6.24 25.62 13.89
N LYS A 92 -5.98 24.36 13.54
CA LYS A 92 -6.53 23.69 12.34
C LYS A 92 -7.90 23.10 12.65
N THR A 93 -8.70 22.99 11.60
CA THR A 93 -10.00 22.33 11.64
C THR A 93 -9.93 21.05 10.82
N VAL A 94 -10.63 20.01 11.28
CA VAL A 94 -10.87 18.80 10.49
C VAL A 94 -12.24 18.94 9.83
N MET A 95 -12.25 18.88 8.51
CA MET A 95 -13.46 18.76 7.71
C MET A 95 -13.42 17.42 6.99
N SER A 96 -14.50 16.67 7.03
CA SER A 96 -14.51 15.34 6.43
C SER A 96 -15.86 14.96 5.86
N ASN A 97 -15.85 14.07 4.87
CA ASN A 97 -17.06 13.54 4.25
C ASN A 97 -16.77 12.22 3.51
N GLU A 98 -17.78 11.36 3.39
CA GLU A 98 -17.76 10.26 2.42
C GLU A 98 -18.00 10.84 1.02
N VAL A 99 -17.01 10.71 0.14
CA VAL A 99 -17.08 11.24 -1.23
C VAL A 99 -17.83 10.28 -2.14
N GLU A 100 -17.57 8.99 -1.94
CA GLU A 100 -18.27 7.86 -2.55
C GLU A 100 -18.13 6.65 -1.63
N SER A 101 -18.96 5.63 -1.83
CA SER A 101 -18.92 4.43 -0.98
C SER A 101 -17.54 3.80 -0.96
N GLY A 102 -16.93 3.72 0.23
CA GLY A 102 -15.58 3.18 0.41
C GLY A 102 -14.46 4.21 0.26
N THR A 103 -14.77 5.49 0.06
CA THR A 103 -13.79 6.59 0.05
C THR A 103 -14.23 7.73 0.98
N TYR A 104 -13.49 7.92 2.07
CA TYR A 104 -13.70 8.99 3.05
C TYR A 104 -12.60 10.04 2.94
N ARG A 105 -12.95 11.29 2.62
CA ARG A 105 -11.99 12.39 2.48
C ARG A 105 -11.93 13.20 3.76
N MET A 106 -10.72 13.56 4.15
CA MET A 106 -10.45 14.51 5.23
C MET A 106 -9.59 15.68 4.73
N LEU A 107 -9.86 16.85 5.29
CA LEU A 107 -9.13 18.09 5.11
C LEU A 107 -8.78 18.62 6.50
N ILE A 108 -7.50 18.83 6.76
CA ILE A 108 -6.97 19.36 8.02
C ILE A 108 -6.28 20.67 7.67
N LEU A 109 -6.97 21.79 7.88
CA LEU A 109 -6.51 23.12 7.48
C LEU A 109 -7.16 24.21 8.31
N SER A 110 -6.64 25.43 8.20
CA SER A 110 -7.29 26.63 8.71
C SER A 110 -7.40 27.67 7.59
N LEU A 111 -8.57 28.31 7.49
CA LEU A 111 -8.81 29.38 6.51
C LEU A 111 -8.34 30.76 7.02
N SER A 112 -7.97 30.86 8.30
CA SER A 112 -7.55 32.10 8.94
C SER A 112 -6.08 32.09 9.40
N SER A 113 -5.40 30.96 9.29
CA SER A 113 -4.01 30.78 9.73
C SER A 113 -3.26 29.76 8.87
N ASN A 114 -2.05 30.12 8.45
CA ASN A 114 -1.11 29.20 7.81
C ASN A 114 -0.06 28.63 8.78
N ALA A 115 -0.27 28.75 10.09
CA ALA A 115 0.62 28.18 11.11
C ALA A 115 0.90 26.69 10.83
N SER A 116 2.13 26.25 11.10
CA SER A 116 2.50 24.84 10.97
C SER A 116 1.82 23.99 12.04
N VAL A 117 1.54 22.73 11.70
CA VAL A 117 1.12 21.67 12.60
C VAL A 117 2.36 21.09 13.27
N ASP A 118 2.27 20.80 14.57
CA ASP A 118 3.32 20.12 15.33
C ASP A 118 3.22 18.59 15.17
N ASP A 119 4.27 17.86 15.55
CA ASP A 119 4.23 16.39 15.58
C ASP A 119 3.12 15.86 16.50
N GLY A 120 2.53 14.73 16.12
CA GLY A 120 1.56 13.98 16.92
C GLY A 120 0.23 13.74 16.23
N ILE A 121 -0.80 13.46 17.03
CA ILE A 121 -2.13 13.09 16.52
C ILE A 121 -2.85 14.32 15.98
N ILE A 122 -3.18 14.30 14.69
CA ILE A 122 -3.85 15.38 13.96
C ILE A 122 -5.34 15.13 13.75
N ALA A 123 -5.78 13.87 13.79
CA ALA A 123 -7.20 13.53 13.74
C ALA A 123 -7.52 12.21 14.44
N TYR A 124 -8.73 12.12 15.01
CA TYR A 124 -9.35 10.87 15.44
C TYR A 124 -10.43 10.49 14.45
N ILE A 125 -10.28 9.34 13.80
CA ILE A 125 -11.24 8.80 12.82
C ILE A 125 -12.09 7.76 13.52
N THR A 126 -13.41 7.90 13.46
CA THR A 126 -14.37 6.99 14.11
C THR A 126 -15.19 6.25 13.07
N GLY A 127 -15.57 5.02 13.40
CA GLY A 127 -16.43 4.20 12.54
C GLY A 127 -16.99 2.99 13.25
N THR A 128 -17.63 2.11 12.49
CA THR A 128 -18.16 0.83 12.94
C THR A 128 -17.75 -0.30 12.02
N ILE A 129 -17.65 -1.51 12.59
CA ILE A 129 -17.51 -2.75 11.84
C ILE A 129 -18.88 -3.39 11.66
N SER A 130 -19.19 -3.82 10.44
CA SER A 130 -20.40 -4.58 10.12
C SER A 130 -20.55 -5.78 11.07
N SER A 131 -21.76 -5.99 11.60
CA SER A 131 -22.05 -7.10 12.51
C SER A 131 -21.87 -8.47 11.87
N ASN A 132 -21.88 -8.52 10.53
CA ASN A 132 -21.72 -9.75 9.76
C ASN A 132 -20.31 -9.87 9.16
N ALA A 133 -19.38 -9.00 9.56
CA ALA A 133 -18.01 -9.06 9.08
C ALA A 133 -17.37 -10.39 9.51
N PRO A 134 -16.70 -11.10 8.58
CA PRO A 134 -15.93 -12.27 8.95
C PRO A 134 -14.65 -11.87 9.70
N GLY A 135 -14.03 -12.84 10.37
CA GLY A 135 -12.69 -12.70 10.91
C GLY A 135 -11.68 -12.61 9.78
N HIS A 136 -11.02 -11.45 9.66
CA HIS A 136 -9.98 -11.18 8.67
C HIS A 136 -9.24 -9.88 9.04
N ILE A 137 -8.22 -9.52 8.25
CA ILE A 137 -7.55 -8.23 8.34
C ILE A 137 -8.10 -7.35 7.20
N SER A 138 -8.78 -6.27 7.56
CA SER A 138 -9.22 -5.24 6.61
C SER A 138 -8.21 -4.10 6.57
N THR A 139 -8.00 -3.52 5.39
CA THR A 139 -7.04 -2.42 5.18
C THR A 139 -7.77 -1.10 4.98
N ILE A 140 -7.28 -0.05 5.63
CA ILE A 140 -7.62 1.34 5.31
C ILE A 140 -6.41 1.97 4.62
N ILE A 141 -6.54 2.21 3.32
CA ILE A 141 -5.47 2.78 2.50
C ILE A 141 -5.54 4.31 2.57
N GLN A 142 -4.42 4.93 2.92
CA GLN A 142 -4.28 6.38 2.96
C GLN A 142 -3.73 6.91 1.63
N LEU A 143 -4.24 8.05 1.13
CA LEU A 143 -3.71 8.76 -0.03
C LEU A 143 -3.58 10.26 0.29
N PRO A 144 -2.49 10.69 0.92
CA PRO A 144 -2.35 12.06 1.39
C PRO A 144 -1.76 13.01 0.34
N THR A 145 -2.06 14.30 0.52
CA THR A 145 -1.37 15.43 -0.10
C THR A 145 -1.19 16.50 0.96
N VAL A 146 0.04 17.02 1.08
CA VAL A 146 0.46 17.92 2.15
C VAL A 146 1.07 19.19 1.56
N SER A 147 0.89 20.32 2.22
CA SER A 147 1.51 21.59 1.84
C SER A 147 2.15 22.35 2.99
N ASP A 148 3.14 23.16 2.67
CA ASP A 148 3.79 24.11 3.58
C ASP A 148 2.95 25.40 3.75
N PRO A 149 3.36 26.38 4.58
CA PRO A 149 2.64 27.65 4.76
C PRO A 149 2.53 28.54 3.52
N ASP A 150 3.38 28.31 2.51
CA ASP A 150 3.41 29.02 1.22
C ASP A 150 2.62 28.27 0.12
N ALA A 151 1.90 27.21 0.51
CA ALA A 151 1.13 26.33 -0.38
C ALA A 151 1.98 25.54 -1.40
N ASN A 152 3.28 25.36 -1.14
CA ASN A 152 4.07 24.41 -1.89
C ASN A 152 3.79 22.99 -1.40
N ARG A 153 3.80 22.03 -2.33
CA ARG A 153 3.62 20.61 -1.99
C ARG A 153 4.81 20.09 -1.20
N VAL A 154 4.53 19.42 -0.09
CA VAL A 154 5.49 18.65 0.71
C VAL A 154 5.33 17.18 0.34
N ILE A 155 6.45 16.50 0.04
CA ILE A 155 6.45 15.04 -0.15
C ILE A 155 6.48 14.42 1.24
N VAL A 156 5.59 13.45 1.46
CA VAL A 156 5.45 12.74 2.72
C VAL A 156 5.43 11.24 2.47
N GLN A 157 6.03 10.49 3.39
CA GLN A 157 5.82 9.05 3.53
C GLN A 157 4.46 8.81 4.18
N PHE A 158 3.83 7.67 3.88
CA PHE A 158 2.57 7.30 4.51
C PHE A 158 2.36 5.80 4.56
N ASP A 159 1.65 5.36 5.59
CA ASP A 159 1.30 3.96 5.82
C ASP A 159 -0.22 3.73 5.84
N SER A 160 -0.64 2.56 5.37
CA SER A 160 -2.00 2.05 5.53
C SER A 160 -2.23 1.55 6.96
N ALA A 161 -3.47 1.60 7.44
CA ALA A 161 -3.87 0.95 8.68
C ALA A 161 -4.48 -0.43 8.45
N PHE A 162 -4.26 -1.32 9.42
CA PHE A 162 -4.88 -2.63 9.49
C PHE A 162 -5.90 -2.68 10.63
N ILE A 163 -7.11 -3.11 10.31
CA ILE A 163 -8.15 -3.46 11.27
C ILE A 163 -8.26 -4.98 11.29
N THR A 164 -7.78 -5.60 12.37
CA THR A 164 -7.99 -7.03 12.63
C THR A 164 -9.40 -7.20 13.17
N ILE A 165 -10.25 -7.89 12.42
CA ILE A 165 -11.64 -8.11 12.79
C ILE A 165 -11.76 -9.49 13.45
N ASN A 166 -12.31 -9.53 14.66
CA ASN A 166 -12.77 -10.77 15.26
C ASN A 166 -14.24 -10.98 14.84
N GLY A 167 -14.44 -11.84 13.83
CA GLY A 167 -15.75 -12.09 13.23
C GLY A 167 -16.01 -13.57 12.99
N SER A 168 -17.01 -13.89 12.16
CA SER A 168 -17.31 -15.26 11.75
C SER A 168 -16.26 -15.83 10.79
N ASP A 169 -16.21 -17.15 10.59
CA ASP A 169 -15.32 -17.70 9.55
C ASP A 169 -15.66 -17.17 8.15
N LEU A 170 -14.64 -17.08 7.29
CA LEU A 170 -14.84 -16.79 5.86
C LEU A 170 -15.62 -17.95 5.20
N PRO A 171 -16.49 -17.68 4.23
CA PRO A 171 -17.26 -18.73 3.56
C PRO A 171 -16.36 -19.66 2.73
N ASP A 172 -16.54 -20.96 2.90
CA ASP A 172 -15.81 -21.99 2.14
C ASP A 172 -16.55 -22.45 0.86
N GLU A 173 -17.81 -22.00 0.70
CA GLU A 173 -18.63 -22.29 -0.47
C GLU A 173 -19.04 -21.01 -1.20
N ILE A 174 -19.30 -21.14 -2.49
CA ILE A 174 -19.74 -20.03 -3.35
C ILE A 174 -21.17 -19.63 -2.96
N THR A 175 -21.36 -18.38 -2.55
CA THR A 175 -22.65 -17.84 -2.10
C THR A 175 -23.38 -17.05 -3.18
N VAL A 176 -22.65 -16.49 -4.16
CA VAL A 176 -23.21 -15.63 -5.21
C VAL A 176 -22.66 -16.02 -6.59
N ASN A 177 -23.51 -16.00 -7.61
CA ASN A 177 -23.12 -16.10 -9.01
C ASN A 177 -23.34 -14.75 -9.69
N SER A 178 -22.34 -14.25 -10.40
CA SER A 178 -22.40 -12.95 -11.04
C SER A 178 -21.91 -13.02 -12.48
N VAL A 179 -22.61 -12.36 -13.39
CA VAL A 179 -22.29 -12.35 -14.82
C VAL A 179 -21.86 -10.94 -15.22
N LEU A 180 -20.63 -10.84 -15.71
CA LEU A 180 -20.05 -9.59 -16.21
C LEU A 180 -20.28 -9.50 -17.71
N THR A 181 -20.87 -8.39 -18.14
CA THR A 181 -21.02 -8.07 -19.55
C THR A 181 -19.90 -7.15 -19.99
N GLU A 182 -19.60 -7.15 -21.30
CA GLU A 182 -18.68 -6.18 -21.88
C GLU A 182 -19.14 -4.74 -21.56
N GLY A 183 -18.24 -3.93 -21.00
CA GLY A 183 -18.53 -2.56 -20.59
C GLY A 183 -19.28 -2.41 -19.26
N ALA A 184 -19.49 -3.48 -18.49
CA ALA A 184 -19.96 -3.37 -17.12
C ALA A 184 -18.97 -2.55 -16.27
N SER A 185 -19.51 -1.74 -15.34
CA SER A 185 -18.71 -1.09 -14.30
C SER A 185 -17.92 -2.12 -13.49
N SER A 186 -16.89 -1.65 -12.78
CA SER A 186 -16.13 -2.52 -11.86
C SER A 186 -17.05 -3.24 -10.88
N MET A 187 -16.78 -4.52 -10.64
CA MET A 187 -17.44 -5.32 -9.62
C MET A 187 -16.58 -5.44 -8.38
N SER A 188 -17.15 -5.15 -7.21
CA SER A 188 -16.46 -5.33 -5.94
C SER A 188 -16.69 -6.72 -5.35
N VAL A 189 -15.64 -7.32 -4.80
CA VAL A 189 -15.66 -8.55 -4.01
C VAL A 189 -15.23 -8.19 -2.59
N SER A 190 -16.20 -7.97 -1.72
CA SER A 190 -15.96 -7.61 -0.31
C SER A 190 -15.45 -8.79 0.51
N ALA A 191 -14.83 -8.48 1.65
CA ALA A 191 -14.43 -9.49 2.61
C ALA A 191 -15.62 -10.36 3.04
N GLY A 192 -15.39 -11.67 3.19
CA GLY A 192 -16.47 -12.59 3.59
C GLY A 192 -17.47 -12.92 2.50
N SER A 193 -17.24 -12.44 1.29
CA SER A 193 -17.94 -12.93 0.11
C SER A 193 -17.13 -14.04 -0.54
N TYR A 194 -17.82 -15.08 -1.02
CA TYR A 194 -17.23 -16.03 -1.97
C TYR A 194 -18.11 -16.13 -3.21
N ILE A 195 -17.68 -15.47 -4.28
CA ILE A 195 -18.47 -15.34 -5.49
C ILE A 195 -17.91 -16.18 -6.64
N LYS A 196 -18.79 -16.57 -7.55
CA LYS A 196 -18.43 -17.05 -8.89
C LYS A 196 -18.70 -15.94 -9.88
N ALA A 197 -17.65 -15.44 -10.52
CA ALA A 197 -17.75 -14.40 -11.53
C ALA A 197 -17.61 -15.03 -12.92
N PHE A 198 -18.59 -14.80 -13.80
CA PHE A 198 -18.54 -15.19 -15.21
C PHE A 198 -18.13 -13.99 -16.04
N GLY A 199 -16.96 -14.07 -16.67
CA GLY A 199 -16.41 -13.03 -17.52
C GLY A 199 -16.95 -13.06 -18.94
N SER A 200 -16.55 -12.05 -19.70
CA SER A 200 -16.87 -11.87 -21.12
C SER A 200 -15.61 -11.94 -22.01
N GLN A 201 -15.79 -11.82 -23.32
CA GLN A 201 -14.67 -11.66 -24.26
C GLN A 201 -14.04 -10.25 -24.18
N GLY A 202 -14.80 -9.27 -23.70
CA GLY A 202 -14.29 -7.93 -23.44
C GLY A 202 -13.47 -7.83 -22.16
N ALA A 203 -12.95 -6.64 -21.90
CA ALA A 203 -12.29 -6.32 -20.63
C ALA A 203 -13.33 -6.29 -19.49
N ASN A 204 -13.09 -7.07 -18.43
CA ASN A 204 -13.87 -7.04 -17.21
C ASN A 204 -13.00 -6.47 -16.08
N ARG A 205 -13.57 -5.65 -15.19
CA ARG A 205 -12.86 -5.07 -14.05
C ARG A 205 -13.44 -5.55 -12.72
N LEU A 206 -12.59 -6.06 -11.84
CA LEU A 206 -12.96 -6.44 -10.47
C LEU A 206 -12.11 -5.69 -9.47
N THR A 207 -12.71 -5.28 -8.36
CA THR A 207 -12.01 -4.79 -7.18
C THR A 207 -12.19 -5.82 -6.07
N ILE A 208 -11.10 -6.38 -5.55
CA ILE A 208 -11.09 -7.47 -4.59
C ILE A 208 -10.52 -6.92 -3.29
N TYR A 209 -11.37 -6.82 -2.26
CA TYR A 209 -10.94 -6.41 -0.94
C TYR A 209 -10.29 -7.58 -0.19
N SER A 210 -9.40 -7.27 0.76
CA SER A 210 -8.80 -8.26 1.66
C SER A 210 -9.86 -9.13 2.34
N GLY A 211 -9.67 -10.45 2.36
CA GLY A 211 -10.65 -11.46 2.78
C GLY A 211 -11.72 -11.80 1.73
N GLY A 212 -11.71 -11.16 0.56
CA GLY A 212 -12.63 -11.43 -0.55
C GLY A 212 -12.27 -12.70 -1.30
N ARG A 213 -13.26 -13.53 -1.65
CA ARG A 213 -13.04 -14.78 -2.39
C ARG A 213 -13.78 -14.76 -3.73
N VAL A 214 -13.09 -15.08 -4.81
CA VAL A 214 -13.66 -15.09 -6.17
C VAL A 214 -13.16 -16.27 -7.00
N ASN A 215 -14.08 -16.90 -7.71
CA ASN A 215 -13.81 -17.88 -8.75
C ASN A 215 -14.24 -17.31 -10.11
N CYS A 216 -13.26 -16.83 -10.86
CA CYS A 216 -13.42 -16.27 -12.20
C CYS A 216 -13.50 -17.39 -13.23
N LEU A 217 -14.57 -17.40 -14.04
CA LEU A 217 -14.80 -18.34 -15.14
C LEU A 217 -14.99 -17.56 -16.43
N ASN A 218 -14.42 -18.03 -17.54
CA ASN A 218 -14.54 -17.39 -18.85
C ASN A 218 -13.98 -15.94 -18.90
N PHE A 219 -12.94 -15.66 -18.12
CA PHE A 219 -12.19 -14.41 -18.15
C PHE A 219 -11.14 -14.46 -19.27
N ILE A 220 -11.59 -14.34 -20.53
CA ILE A 220 -10.72 -14.53 -21.71
C ILE A 220 -10.28 -13.23 -22.39
N GLY A 221 -10.89 -12.10 -22.02
CA GLY A 221 -10.49 -10.76 -22.45
C GLY A 221 -9.32 -10.16 -21.66
N ALA A 222 -9.05 -8.88 -21.90
CA ALA A 222 -8.04 -8.09 -21.18
C ALA A 222 -8.60 -7.60 -19.84
N ASN A 223 -8.72 -8.52 -18.87
CA ASN A 223 -9.33 -8.24 -17.57
C ASN A 223 -8.37 -7.48 -16.65
N ILE A 224 -8.94 -6.68 -15.75
CA ILE A 224 -8.20 -5.95 -14.72
C ILE A 224 -8.76 -6.36 -13.36
N LEU A 225 -7.91 -6.87 -12.48
CA LEU A 225 -8.24 -7.13 -11.09
C LEU A 225 -7.44 -6.14 -10.24
N ASP A 226 -8.14 -5.25 -9.55
CA ASP A 226 -7.56 -4.41 -8.49
C ASP A 226 -7.71 -5.13 -7.16
N ILE A 227 -6.60 -5.48 -6.54
CA ILE A 227 -6.48 -6.31 -5.34
C ILE A 227 -5.99 -5.39 -4.23
N ASN A 228 -6.82 -5.14 -3.21
CA ASN A 228 -6.50 -4.26 -2.09
C ASN A 228 -5.74 -5.03 -1.00
N GLU A 229 -4.62 -5.63 -1.41
CA GLU A 229 -3.60 -6.24 -0.57
C GLU A 229 -2.25 -6.20 -1.30
N PRO A 230 -1.12 -6.19 -0.57
CA PRO A 230 0.19 -6.28 -1.19
C PRO A 230 0.46 -7.66 -1.77
N SER A 231 1.15 -7.70 -2.90
CA SER A 231 1.51 -8.93 -3.62
C SER A 231 2.34 -9.89 -2.77
N SER A 232 3.17 -9.37 -1.84
CA SER A 232 3.98 -10.16 -0.90
C SER A 232 3.16 -11.06 0.03
N ASN A 233 1.87 -10.77 0.21
CA ASN A 233 0.99 -11.58 1.06
C ASN A 233 0.50 -12.85 0.36
N PHE A 234 0.71 -12.98 -0.95
CA PHE A 234 0.11 -14.06 -1.74
C PHE A 234 1.07 -15.22 -1.99
N THR A 235 0.47 -16.40 -1.93
CA THR A 235 1.01 -17.61 -2.53
C THR A 235 0.23 -17.96 -3.80
N LEU A 236 0.93 -18.52 -4.76
CA LEU A 236 0.45 -18.92 -6.07
C LEU A 236 0.48 -20.44 -6.19
N HIS A 237 -0.52 -20.99 -6.85
CA HIS A 237 -0.53 -22.36 -7.33
C HIS A 237 -1.34 -22.42 -8.63
N ARG A 238 -1.01 -23.33 -9.56
CA ARG A 238 -1.81 -23.52 -10.77
C ARG A 238 -2.23 -24.97 -10.99
N SER A 239 -3.40 -25.13 -11.62
CA SER A 239 -3.87 -26.41 -12.17
C SER A 239 -4.29 -26.18 -13.62
N GLY A 240 -3.48 -26.68 -14.56
CA GLY A 240 -3.61 -26.34 -15.98
C GLY A 240 -3.36 -24.84 -16.19
N ALA A 241 -4.34 -24.15 -16.78
CA ALA A 241 -4.34 -22.70 -16.97
C ALA A 241 -4.98 -21.93 -15.79
N MET A 242 -5.65 -22.60 -14.86
CA MET A 242 -6.24 -21.93 -13.70
C MET A 242 -5.15 -21.59 -12.68
N VAL A 243 -5.00 -20.31 -12.38
CA VAL A 243 -4.13 -19.79 -11.32
C VAL A 243 -4.98 -19.53 -10.08
N THR A 244 -4.47 -19.95 -8.93
CA THR A 244 -5.05 -19.69 -7.61
C THR A 244 -4.07 -18.82 -6.83
N LEU A 245 -4.55 -17.67 -6.37
CA LEU A 245 -3.85 -16.78 -5.45
C LEU A 245 -4.52 -16.90 -4.09
N SER A 246 -3.75 -17.14 -3.03
CA SER A 246 -4.24 -17.22 -1.65
C SER A 246 -3.36 -16.36 -0.74
N SER A 247 -3.96 -15.48 0.05
CA SER A 247 -3.25 -14.66 1.03
C SER A 247 -3.48 -15.13 2.47
N SER A 248 -2.67 -14.63 3.40
CA SER A 248 -2.83 -14.87 4.84
C SER A 248 -4.06 -14.20 5.46
N SER A 249 -4.63 -13.16 4.80
CA SER A 249 -5.88 -12.53 5.22
C SER A 249 -7.13 -13.34 4.82
N GLY A 250 -6.94 -14.40 4.03
CA GLY A 250 -8.00 -15.30 3.58
C GLY A 250 -8.60 -14.94 2.21
N THR A 251 -8.04 -13.94 1.52
CA THR A 251 -8.36 -13.67 0.11
C THR A 251 -8.03 -14.88 -0.74
N LEU A 252 -8.95 -15.22 -1.64
CA LEU A 252 -8.81 -16.35 -2.56
C LEU A 252 -9.27 -15.95 -3.94
N ILE A 253 -8.36 -15.96 -4.91
CA ILE A 253 -8.66 -15.60 -6.30
C ILE A 253 -8.35 -16.82 -7.16
N LYS A 254 -9.34 -17.32 -7.91
CA LYS A 254 -9.14 -18.33 -8.95
C LYS A 254 -9.43 -17.70 -10.29
N ILE A 255 -8.44 -17.65 -11.18
CA ILE A 255 -8.55 -16.99 -12.48
C ILE A 255 -7.83 -17.80 -13.57
N PRO A 256 -8.43 -17.99 -14.75
CA PRO A 256 -7.73 -18.61 -15.88
C PRO A 256 -6.68 -17.64 -16.43
N ALA A 257 -5.43 -18.10 -16.57
CA ALA A 257 -4.47 -17.47 -17.46
C ALA A 257 -4.89 -17.71 -18.92
N THR A 258 -4.70 -16.73 -19.79
CA THR A 258 -5.08 -16.81 -21.20
C THR A 258 -4.02 -16.22 -22.10
N LEU A 259 -4.17 -16.37 -23.41
CA LEU A 259 -3.26 -15.72 -24.37
C LEU A 259 -3.45 -14.19 -24.41
N THR A 260 -4.61 -13.69 -23.96
CA THR A 260 -4.83 -12.27 -23.76
C THR A 260 -4.28 -11.87 -22.41
N THR A 261 -3.42 -10.86 -22.37
CA THR A 261 -2.88 -10.32 -21.12
C THR A 261 -3.99 -9.80 -20.21
N GLN A 262 -3.96 -10.24 -18.95
CA GLN A 262 -4.81 -9.73 -17.88
C GLN A 262 -3.93 -9.04 -16.85
N THR A 263 -4.38 -7.93 -16.28
CA THR A 263 -3.58 -7.15 -15.34
C THR A 263 -4.09 -7.38 -13.92
N LEU A 264 -3.18 -7.77 -13.01
CA LEU A 264 -3.42 -7.86 -11.57
C LEU A 264 -2.70 -6.67 -10.90
N ASN A 265 -3.48 -5.69 -10.44
CA ASN A 265 -2.98 -4.54 -9.69
C ASN A 265 -3.07 -4.85 -8.19
N PHE A 266 -1.94 -5.01 -7.52
CA PHE A 266 -1.84 -5.02 -6.07
C PHE A 266 -1.63 -3.59 -5.56
N GLU A 267 -1.63 -3.39 -4.24
CA GLU A 267 -1.48 -2.05 -3.64
C GLU A 267 -0.16 -1.36 -4.05
N GLU A 268 0.91 -2.13 -4.17
CA GLU A 268 2.27 -1.65 -4.40
C GLU A 268 2.81 -1.92 -5.81
N SER A 269 2.16 -2.79 -6.57
CA SER A 269 2.71 -3.29 -7.84
C SER A 269 1.63 -3.80 -8.81
N SER A 270 1.99 -3.93 -10.08
CA SER A 270 1.10 -4.46 -11.12
C SER A 270 1.81 -5.56 -11.91
N PHE A 271 1.10 -6.65 -12.16
CA PHE A 271 1.62 -7.81 -12.87
C PHE A 271 0.67 -8.27 -13.98
N ASP A 272 1.26 -8.66 -15.10
CA ASP A 272 0.54 -9.26 -16.21
C ASP A 272 0.43 -10.77 -16.05
N LEU A 273 -0.79 -11.30 -16.01
CA LEU A 273 -1.11 -12.72 -16.06
C LEU A 273 -1.40 -13.13 -17.50
N VAL A 274 -0.55 -13.99 -18.07
CA VAL A 274 -0.64 -14.40 -19.48
C VAL A 274 -0.13 -15.82 -19.68
N ILE A 275 -0.59 -16.47 -20.74
CA ILE A 275 0.04 -17.65 -21.32
C ILE A 275 0.95 -17.19 -22.45
N ASP A 276 2.26 -17.29 -22.25
CA ASP A 276 3.25 -17.00 -23.29
C ASP A 276 4.12 -18.23 -23.55
N SER A 277 4.30 -18.56 -24.82
CA SER A 277 5.12 -19.68 -25.29
C SER A 277 4.76 -21.02 -24.59
N GLY A 278 3.48 -21.20 -24.26
CA GLY A 278 2.95 -22.38 -23.58
C GLY A 278 3.11 -22.40 -22.06
N ASN A 279 3.72 -21.37 -21.47
CA ASN A 279 3.90 -21.23 -20.03
C ASN A 279 2.88 -20.26 -19.43
N VAL A 280 2.39 -20.56 -18.23
CA VAL A 280 1.58 -19.63 -17.43
C VAL A 280 2.53 -18.69 -16.69
N MET A 281 2.42 -17.38 -16.92
CA MET A 281 3.31 -16.36 -16.39
C MET A 281 2.56 -15.30 -15.59
N LEU A 282 3.19 -14.81 -14.52
CA LEU A 282 2.79 -13.59 -13.80
C LEU A 282 3.98 -12.62 -13.80
N GLY A 283 3.86 -11.53 -14.55
CA GLY A 283 5.01 -10.70 -14.91
C GLY A 283 6.10 -11.54 -15.58
N ASN A 284 7.32 -11.52 -15.03
CA ASN A 284 8.44 -12.32 -15.54
C ASN A 284 8.54 -13.73 -14.93
N GLN A 285 7.66 -14.07 -13.98
CA GLN A 285 7.70 -15.35 -13.27
C GLN A 285 6.89 -16.42 -14.02
N VAL A 286 7.49 -17.58 -14.26
CA VAL A 286 6.74 -18.78 -14.67
C VAL A 286 6.11 -19.42 -13.44
N ILE A 287 4.79 -19.62 -13.46
CA ILE A 287 4.07 -20.29 -12.37
C ILE A 287 4.19 -21.81 -12.56
N GLY A 288 4.80 -22.48 -11.59
CA GLY A 288 4.93 -23.94 -11.57
C GLY A 288 3.64 -24.67 -11.21
N LEU A 289 3.67 -26.01 -11.22
CA LEU A 289 2.59 -26.83 -10.64
C LEU A 289 2.66 -26.90 -9.11
N ASP A 290 3.86 -26.65 -8.55
CA ASP A 290 4.06 -26.54 -7.12
C ASP A 290 3.71 -25.11 -6.65
N GLN A 291 3.42 -24.99 -5.37
CA GLN A 291 3.15 -23.70 -4.74
C GLN A 291 4.41 -22.81 -4.79
N SER A 292 4.23 -21.54 -5.15
CA SER A 292 5.30 -20.53 -5.20
C SER A 292 4.84 -19.20 -4.62
N TYR A 293 5.77 -18.32 -4.25
CA TYR A 293 5.45 -16.92 -3.90
C TYR A 293 5.48 -16.03 -5.15
N ILE A 294 4.89 -14.84 -5.07
CA ILE A 294 5.05 -13.82 -6.12
C ILE A 294 6.47 -13.24 -6.02
N ASN A 295 7.20 -13.25 -7.14
CA ASN A 295 8.49 -12.59 -7.22
C ASN A 295 8.27 -11.09 -7.41
N THR A 296 8.51 -10.31 -6.37
CA THR A 296 8.54 -8.85 -6.48
C THR A 296 9.76 -8.43 -7.31
N PRO A 297 9.63 -7.48 -8.25
CA PRO A 297 10.75 -6.97 -9.04
C PRO A 297 11.87 -6.36 -8.18
#